data_AF-A0A5B0NVC2-F1
#
_entry.id   AF-A0A5B0NVC2-F1
#
_cell.length_a   1.000
_cell.length_b   1.000
_cell.length_c   1.000
_cell.angle_alpha   90.00
_cell.angle_beta   90.00
_cell.angle_gamma   90.00
#
_symmetry.space_group_name_H-M   'P 1'
#
loop_
_entity.id
_entity.type
_entity.pdbx_description
1 polymer ?
#
loop_
_entity_poly.entity_id
_entity_poly.type
_entity_poly.pdbx_seq_one_letter_code
_entity_poly.pdbx_strand_id
1 'polypeptide(L)'
;MDSSPENNSSLKLEVPRIDSIDAGLPARRRRNARVGQSKEHFHPCHIYMMAIGGTLGTGLFSGSGEALRDGGPIGLVLGHIVMGLIVYSMIAALGEMVIVFPVKGPLIEYPARFVDPALAFAFGWNYWYSFAITLTTEITAAGIMSSLYTTGNYMGFWMLCVLGASIAVNLCRGRWFTKLEFCFAATKIATVAGAILLGIVYISGGFPKQDRIGFRYWIDPGPFNQFDDIPGAQGRFLAFWSVLGHVAFTHQGTEIIVLAAIETENLRKKIPKAIQAVIYRISIFYVGSMTVAGLLVAHNYTALESAGGAGGAAASPFMIAFYSLNYGDTTDLVVELTAVIISLIPVLSSHLYAGSEVLFSLYYYENETGPLAPRCFSRRARNGALFVGIGITAVFGLLAYISTKGSLQRANEVYEHFSRMSSISVLMTWWSILLVSFFVLSSSIT
;
A
#
# COMPACT_ATOMS: atom_id res chain seq x y z
N MET A 1 -48.80 -10.58 36.56
CA MET A 1 -49.55 -9.44 36.00
C MET A 1 -48.95 -8.18 36.59
N ASP A 2 -48.33 -7.26 35.87
CA ASP A 2 -47.76 -7.26 34.54
C ASP A 2 -46.73 -6.11 34.62
N SER A 3 -45.45 -6.43 34.51
CA SER A 3 -44.36 -5.45 34.66
C SER A 3 -44.12 -4.79 33.32
N SER A 4 -44.52 -3.52 33.20
CA SER A 4 -44.25 -2.69 32.02
C SER A 4 -42.73 -2.58 31.78
N PRO A 5 -42.21 -2.94 30.60
CA PRO A 5 -40.85 -2.62 30.26
C PRO A 5 -40.77 -1.19 29.70
N GLU A 6 -39.79 -0.46 30.22
CA GLU A 6 -39.39 0.87 29.81
C GLU A 6 -39.16 0.97 28.30
N ASN A 7 -39.69 2.05 27.74
CA ASN A 7 -39.53 2.49 26.36
C ASN A 7 -38.06 2.89 26.11
N ASN A 8 -37.20 1.90 25.84
CA ASN A 8 -35.84 2.14 25.38
C ASN A 8 -35.84 2.32 23.85
N SER A 9 -36.50 3.37 23.37
CA SER A 9 -36.44 3.82 21.98
C SER A 9 -35.07 4.44 21.70
N SER A 10 -34.04 3.61 21.70
CA SER A 10 -32.80 3.93 21.00
C SER A 10 -33.17 4.15 19.54
N LEU A 11 -33.04 5.40 19.09
CA LEU A 11 -33.17 5.82 17.69
C LEU A 11 -32.31 4.89 16.83
N LYS A 12 -32.92 3.81 16.32
CA LYS A 12 -32.37 3.03 15.23
C LYS A 12 -32.45 3.93 14.01
N LEU A 13 -31.45 4.78 13.83
CA LEU A 13 -31.16 5.42 12.56
C LEU A 13 -31.00 4.30 11.52
N GLU A 14 -32.08 4.01 10.81
CA GLU A 14 -32.10 3.14 9.64
C GLU A 14 -31.18 3.78 8.61
N VAL A 15 -29.98 3.22 8.50
CA VAL A 15 -29.01 3.64 7.49
C VAL A 15 -29.54 3.11 6.15
N PRO A 16 -29.84 3.99 5.17
CA PRO A 16 -30.39 3.56 3.89
C PRO A 16 -29.45 2.55 3.22
N ARG A 17 -30.02 1.55 2.53
CA ARG A 17 -29.21 0.69 1.65
C ARG A 17 -28.65 1.55 0.52
N ILE A 18 -27.42 1.26 0.09
CA ILE A 18 -26.78 1.96 -1.03
C ILE A 18 -27.68 1.94 -2.29
N ASP A 19 -28.42 0.86 -2.52
CA ASP A 19 -29.38 0.75 -3.64
C ASP A 19 -30.59 1.70 -3.52
N SER A 20 -31.02 2.01 -2.29
CA SER A 20 -32.07 3.02 -2.06
C SER A 20 -31.57 4.46 -2.25
N ILE A 21 -30.26 4.69 -2.10
CA ILE A 21 -29.62 5.99 -2.33
C ILE A 21 -29.52 6.28 -3.83
N ASP A 22 -29.16 5.27 -4.63
CA ASP A 22 -29.20 5.35 -6.09
C ASP A 22 -30.59 5.72 -6.62
N ALA A 23 -31.65 5.29 -5.93
CA ALA A 23 -33.03 5.62 -6.29
C ALA A 23 -33.45 7.06 -5.96
N GLY A 24 -32.59 7.87 -5.32
CA GLY A 24 -32.79 9.30 -5.05
C GLY A 24 -32.02 10.25 -5.99
N LEU A 25 -30.98 9.76 -6.69
CA LEU A 25 -30.10 10.61 -7.52
C LEU A 25 -30.80 11.17 -8.77
N PRO A 26 -30.31 12.27 -9.38
CA PRO A 26 -30.77 12.73 -10.69
C PRO A 26 -30.63 11.63 -11.76
N ALA A 27 -31.54 11.59 -12.75
CA ALA A 27 -31.61 10.51 -13.76
C ALA A 27 -30.28 10.23 -14.48
N ARG A 28 -29.44 11.25 -14.68
CA ARG A 28 -28.10 11.14 -15.27
C ARG A 28 -27.10 10.47 -14.32
N ARG A 29 -27.06 10.85 -13.03
CA ARG A 29 -26.28 10.16 -11.99
C ARG A 29 -26.75 8.72 -11.79
N ARG A 30 -28.06 8.43 -11.87
CA ARG A 30 -28.58 7.03 -11.82
C ARG A 30 -28.12 6.19 -13.01
N ARG A 31 -28.19 6.76 -14.22
CA ARG A 31 -27.74 6.08 -15.45
C ARG A 31 -26.24 5.79 -15.36
N ASN A 32 -25.46 6.75 -14.90
CA ASN A 32 -24.05 6.56 -14.65
C ASN A 32 -23.86 5.48 -13.56
N ALA A 33 -24.60 5.46 -12.45
CA ALA A 33 -24.38 4.52 -11.33
C ALA A 33 -24.56 3.06 -11.78
N ARG A 34 -25.53 2.83 -12.65
CA ARG A 34 -25.75 1.55 -13.33
C ARG A 34 -24.65 1.17 -14.33
N VAL A 35 -23.95 2.16 -14.92
CA VAL A 35 -22.78 1.95 -15.79
C VAL A 35 -21.51 1.69 -14.96
N GLY A 36 -21.41 2.26 -13.76
CA GLY A 36 -20.36 2.01 -12.78
C GLY A 36 -20.38 0.58 -12.23
N GLN A 37 -21.57 -0.01 -12.06
CA GLN A 37 -21.74 -1.40 -11.63
C GLN A 37 -21.12 -2.38 -12.64
N SER A 38 -20.00 -3.00 -12.24
CA SER A 38 -19.60 -4.27 -12.82
C SER A 38 -20.73 -5.27 -12.62
N LYS A 39 -21.19 -5.93 -13.68
CA LYS A 39 -22.29 -6.93 -13.64
C LYS A 39 -21.94 -8.21 -12.86
N GLU A 40 -20.73 -8.30 -12.28
CA GLU A 40 -20.29 -9.45 -11.51
C GLU A 40 -20.46 -9.20 -10.01
N HIS A 41 -21.49 -9.82 -9.42
CA HIS A 41 -21.61 -9.93 -7.96
C HIS A 41 -20.47 -10.82 -7.44
N PHE A 42 -19.44 -10.22 -6.85
CA PHE A 42 -18.37 -10.96 -6.19
C PHE A 42 -18.78 -11.32 -4.76
N HIS A 43 -18.35 -12.50 -4.31
CA HIS A 43 -18.58 -12.90 -2.92
C HIS A 43 -17.82 -11.92 -1.98
N PRO A 44 -18.46 -11.38 -0.93
CA PRO A 44 -17.86 -10.37 -0.04
C PRO A 44 -16.49 -10.74 0.54
N CYS A 45 -16.20 -12.04 0.69
CA CYS A 45 -14.91 -12.54 1.14
C CYS A 45 -13.77 -12.23 0.16
N HIS A 46 -14.02 -12.30 -1.16
CA HIS A 46 -12.99 -12.05 -2.18
C HIS A 46 -12.60 -10.58 -2.24
N ILE A 47 -13.58 -9.69 -2.16
CA ILE A 47 -13.37 -8.23 -2.13
C ILE A 47 -12.53 -7.85 -0.91
N TYR A 48 -12.84 -8.45 0.25
CA TYR A 48 -12.13 -8.19 1.50
C TYR A 48 -10.68 -8.70 1.46
N MET A 49 -10.46 -9.90 0.94
CA MET A 49 -9.11 -10.46 0.80
C MET A 49 -8.26 -9.67 -0.22
N MET A 50 -8.87 -9.18 -1.30
CA MET A 50 -8.20 -8.27 -2.24
C MET A 50 -7.80 -6.96 -1.58
N ALA A 51 -8.64 -6.41 -0.68
CA ALA A 51 -8.31 -5.18 0.01
C ALA A 51 -7.20 -5.36 1.07
N ILE A 52 -7.18 -6.50 1.76
CA ILE A 52 -6.11 -6.81 2.72
C ILE A 52 -4.79 -7.10 2.01
N GLY A 53 -4.79 -7.95 0.97
CA GLY A 53 -3.58 -8.31 0.25
C GLY A 53 -3.09 -7.24 -0.71
N GLY A 54 -3.99 -6.45 -1.30
CA GLY A 54 -3.67 -5.36 -2.23
C GLY A 54 -2.88 -4.21 -1.59
N THR A 55 -2.91 -4.11 -0.26
CA THR A 55 -2.26 -3.04 0.51
C THR A 55 -0.94 -3.48 1.15
N LEU A 56 -0.57 -4.76 1.02
CA LEU A 56 0.78 -5.24 1.34
C LEU A 56 1.65 -5.06 0.09
N GLY A 57 2.41 -3.95 0.05
CA GLY A 57 3.32 -3.61 -1.04
C GLY A 57 4.75 -4.11 -0.80
N THR A 58 5.63 -3.99 -1.80
CA THR A 58 7.03 -4.38 -1.60
C THR A 58 7.80 -3.37 -0.77
N GLY A 59 7.27 -2.16 -0.55
CA GLY A 59 7.86 -1.17 0.35
C GLY A 59 8.17 -1.70 1.76
N LEU A 60 7.50 -2.76 2.23
CA LEU A 60 7.87 -3.42 3.48
C LEU A 60 9.28 -4.03 3.45
N PHE A 61 9.74 -4.47 2.28
CA PHE A 61 11.05 -5.08 2.07
C PHE A 61 12.00 -4.12 1.34
N SER A 62 11.57 -3.58 0.21
CA SER A 62 12.29 -2.59 -0.58
C SER A 62 12.42 -1.30 0.22
N GLY A 63 13.63 -0.83 0.50
CA GLY A 63 13.88 0.38 1.31
C GLY A 63 13.93 0.15 2.83
N SER A 64 13.53 -1.03 3.32
CA SER A 64 13.63 -1.36 4.76
C SER A 64 15.08 -1.39 5.27
N GLY A 65 16.04 -1.66 4.38
CA GLY A 65 17.47 -1.60 4.71
C GLY A 65 17.97 -0.18 4.96
N GLU A 66 17.57 0.76 4.10
CA GLU A 66 17.84 2.20 4.28
C GLU A 66 17.22 2.69 5.60
N ALA A 67 15.95 2.34 5.84
CA ALA A 67 15.27 2.70 7.08
C ALA A 67 15.91 2.08 8.33
N LEU A 68 16.40 0.84 8.25
CA LEU A 68 17.14 0.21 9.35
C LEU A 68 18.48 0.90 9.57
N ARG A 69 19.23 1.21 8.51
CA ARG A 69 20.51 1.92 8.57
C ARG A 69 20.32 3.29 9.21
N ASP A 70 19.38 4.07 8.73
CA ASP A 70 19.21 5.46 9.16
C ASP A 70 18.60 5.55 10.56
N GLY A 71 17.60 4.72 10.87
CA GLY A 71 16.87 4.77 12.15
C GLY A 71 17.48 3.94 13.27
N GLY A 72 18.26 2.91 12.93
CA GLY A 72 18.53 1.80 13.84
C GLY A 72 17.30 0.93 14.13
N PRO A 73 17.46 -0.19 14.84
CA PRO A 73 16.39 -1.17 15.01
C PRO A 73 15.17 -0.64 15.77
N ILE A 74 15.36 0.11 16.86
CA ILE A 74 14.24 0.69 17.60
C ILE A 74 13.62 1.85 16.82
N GLY A 75 14.42 2.67 16.13
CA GLY A 75 13.92 3.73 15.26
C GLY A 75 12.99 3.19 14.17
N LEU A 76 13.38 2.07 13.55
CA LEU A 76 12.58 1.37 12.54
C LEU A 76 11.23 0.89 13.09
N VAL A 77 11.24 0.21 14.24
CA VAL A 77 10.03 -0.32 14.88
C VAL A 77 9.12 0.82 15.36
N LEU A 78 9.70 1.84 16.00
CA LEU A 78 8.96 3.00 16.49
C LEU A 78 8.32 3.78 15.34
N GLY A 79 9.01 3.92 14.21
CA GLY A 79 8.47 4.51 12.99
C GLY A 79 7.18 3.81 12.53
N HIS A 80 7.20 2.47 12.50
CA HIS A 80 6.03 1.66 12.15
C HIS A 80 4.89 1.76 13.16
N ILE A 81 5.20 1.84 14.46
CA ILE A 81 4.17 2.04 15.50
C ILE A 81 3.51 3.42 15.35
N VAL A 82 4.31 4.49 15.27
CA VAL A 82 3.80 5.87 15.21
C VAL A 82 3.01 6.10 13.93
N MET A 83 3.55 5.71 12.77
CA MET A 83 2.82 5.84 11.51
C MET A 83 1.59 4.93 11.48
N GLY A 84 1.68 3.73 12.05
CA GLY A 84 0.55 2.82 12.21
C GLY A 84 -0.60 3.43 13.00
N LEU A 85 -0.31 4.20 14.06
CA LEU A 85 -1.32 4.94 14.81
C LEU A 85 -1.99 6.03 13.95
N ILE A 86 -1.21 6.78 13.16
CA ILE A 86 -1.74 7.79 12.22
C ILE A 86 -2.69 7.14 11.21
N VAL A 87 -2.26 6.02 10.60
CA VAL A 87 -3.06 5.26 9.65
C VAL A 87 -4.33 4.72 10.30
N TYR A 88 -4.24 4.20 11.53
CA TYR A 88 -5.40 3.72 12.27
C TYR A 88 -6.42 4.85 12.50
N SER A 89 -5.98 6.02 12.97
CA SER A 89 -6.84 7.18 13.17
C SER A 89 -7.52 7.62 11.87
N MET A 90 -6.79 7.63 10.75
CA MET A 90 -7.34 7.95 9.43
C MET A 90 -8.42 6.96 8.99
N ILE A 91 -8.18 5.66 9.18
CA ILE A 91 -9.12 4.61 8.81
C ILE A 91 -10.37 4.62 9.69
N ALA A 92 -10.21 4.88 10.99
CA ALA A 92 -11.33 5.03 11.91
C ALA A 92 -12.22 6.21 11.49
N ALA A 93 -11.61 7.37 11.24
CA ALA A 93 -12.30 8.56 10.75
C ALA A 93 -13.05 8.29 9.43
N LEU A 94 -12.41 7.64 8.46
CA LEU A 94 -13.04 7.27 7.20
C LEU A 94 -14.21 6.30 7.40
N GLY A 95 -14.03 5.29 8.26
CA GLY A 95 -15.06 4.30 8.55
C GLY A 95 -16.31 4.90 9.21
N GLU A 96 -16.13 5.84 10.15
CA GLU A 96 -17.24 6.55 10.78
C GLU A 96 -18.04 7.38 9.77
N MET A 97 -17.35 8.17 8.94
CA MET A 97 -18.00 8.95 7.87
C MET A 97 -18.84 8.07 6.94
N VAL A 98 -18.31 6.90 6.59
CA VAL A 98 -18.95 5.91 5.73
C VAL A 98 -20.20 5.28 6.35
N ILE A 99 -20.18 5.02 7.66
CA ILE A 99 -21.33 4.48 8.36
C ILE A 99 -22.46 5.52 8.44
N VAL A 100 -22.11 6.80 8.68
CA VAL A 100 -23.08 7.90 8.84
C VAL A 100 -23.65 8.33 7.49
N PHE A 101 -22.78 8.53 6.50
CA PHE A 101 -23.13 9.02 5.17
C PHE A 101 -22.69 8.03 4.09
N PRO A 102 -23.38 6.87 3.94
CA PRO A 102 -23.02 5.89 2.93
C PRO A 102 -23.17 6.47 1.52
N VAL A 103 -22.07 6.59 0.79
CA VAL A 103 -22.04 7.05 -0.60
C VAL A 103 -21.14 6.15 -1.43
N LYS A 104 -21.46 6.00 -2.72
CA LYS A 104 -20.57 5.34 -3.68
C LYS A 104 -19.41 6.29 -4.02
N GLY A 105 -18.18 5.86 -3.80
CA GLY A 105 -16.99 6.69 -4.05
C GLY A 105 -16.74 7.79 -3.00
N PRO A 106 -16.67 7.44 -1.70
CA PRO A 106 -16.58 8.42 -0.60
C PRO A 106 -15.34 9.33 -0.69
N LEU A 107 -14.23 8.84 -1.25
CA LEU A 107 -12.99 9.60 -1.32
C LEU A 107 -13.05 10.84 -2.22
N ILE A 108 -13.98 10.90 -3.18
CA ILE A 108 -14.18 12.10 -4.03
C ILE A 108 -15.44 12.85 -3.59
N GLU A 109 -16.51 12.14 -3.23
CA GLU A 109 -17.77 12.77 -2.83
C GLU A 109 -17.63 13.54 -1.51
N TYR A 110 -16.92 13.03 -0.50
CA TYR A 110 -16.85 13.70 0.79
C TYR A 110 -16.08 15.03 0.77
N PRO A 111 -14.86 15.12 0.18
CA PRO A 111 -14.19 16.42 0.07
C PRO A 111 -15.04 17.46 -0.66
N ALA A 112 -15.76 17.07 -1.71
CA ALA A 112 -16.60 17.99 -2.45
C ALA A 112 -17.85 18.43 -1.69
N ARG A 113 -18.44 17.51 -0.92
CA ARG A 113 -19.69 17.74 -0.19
C ARG A 113 -19.49 18.54 1.08
N PHE A 114 -18.40 18.28 1.81
CA PHE A 114 -18.20 18.81 3.17
C PHE A 114 -17.14 19.89 3.27
N VAL A 115 -16.29 20.07 2.24
CA VAL A 115 -15.22 21.07 2.27
C VAL A 115 -15.31 21.99 1.06
N ASP A 116 -14.87 21.52 -0.12
CA ASP A 116 -14.89 22.31 -1.35
C ASP A 116 -14.70 21.40 -2.59
N PRO A 117 -15.41 21.64 -3.71
CA PRO A 117 -15.21 20.89 -4.96
C PRO A 117 -13.77 20.94 -5.51
N ALA A 118 -13.03 22.03 -5.30
CA ALA A 118 -11.62 22.14 -5.68
C ALA A 118 -10.73 21.21 -4.84
N LEU A 119 -11.05 20.99 -3.55
CA LEU A 119 -10.35 19.99 -2.74
C LEU A 119 -10.60 18.59 -3.29
N ALA A 120 -11.82 18.27 -3.73
CA ALA A 120 -12.11 16.97 -4.34
C ALA A 120 -11.35 16.73 -5.64
N PHE A 121 -11.23 17.77 -6.48
CA PHE A 121 -10.40 17.72 -7.67
C PHE A 121 -8.92 17.45 -7.31
N ALA A 122 -8.34 18.27 -6.43
CA ALA A 122 -6.95 18.14 -6.01
C ALA A 122 -6.68 16.77 -5.36
N PHE A 123 -7.58 16.35 -4.46
CA PHE A 123 -7.52 15.05 -3.78
C PHE A 123 -7.53 13.90 -4.79
N GLY A 124 -8.48 13.85 -5.71
CA GLY A 124 -8.61 12.71 -6.62
C GLY A 124 -7.43 12.59 -7.58
N TRP A 125 -6.90 13.72 -8.07
CA TRP A 125 -5.68 13.72 -8.90
C TRP A 125 -4.43 13.35 -8.12
N ASN A 126 -4.28 13.85 -6.88
CA ASN A 126 -3.20 13.43 -5.99
C ASN A 126 -3.30 11.93 -5.67
N TYR A 127 -4.50 11.42 -5.41
CA TYR A 127 -4.71 10.02 -5.09
C TYR A 127 -4.38 9.10 -6.26
N TRP A 128 -4.78 9.47 -7.50
CA TRP A 128 -4.31 8.77 -8.69
C TRP A 128 -2.79 8.86 -8.88
N TYR A 129 -2.21 10.06 -8.71
CA TYR A 129 -0.78 10.28 -8.82
C TYR A 129 0.00 9.38 -7.85
N SER A 130 -0.51 9.19 -6.62
CA SER A 130 0.09 8.28 -5.64
C SER A 130 0.23 6.85 -6.18
N PHE A 131 -0.76 6.32 -6.92
CA PHE A 131 -0.66 4.99 -7.52
C PHE A 131 0.27 4.96 -8.73
N ALA A 132 0.28 6.01 -9.55
CA ALA A 132 1.16 6.12 -10.72
C ALA A 132 2.65 6.21 -10.33
N ILE A 133 2.97 6.99 -9.29
CA ILE A 133 4.35 7.16 -8.82
C ILE A 133 4.82 5.95 -8.02
N THR A 134 3.95 5.29 -7.25
CA THR A 134 4.29 4.00 -6.62
C THR A 134 4.52 2.90 -7.65
N LEU A 135 3.69 2.83 -8.70
CA LEU A 135 3.95 1.93 -9.83
C LEU A 135 5.36 2.13 -10.39
N THR A 136 5.77 3.39 -10.57
CA THR A 136 7.12 3.75 -11.05
C THR A 136 8.22 3.31 -10.07
N THR A 137 7.99 3.52 -8.77
CA THR A 137 8.90 3.12 -7.69
C THR A 137 9.12 1.61 -7.69
N GLU A 138 8.03 0.84 -7.79
CA GLU A 138 8.03 -0.63 -7.79
C GLU A 138 8.70 -1.21 -9.04
N ILE A 139 8.49 -0.62 -10.22
CA ILE A 139 9.20 -1.01 -11.46
C ILE A 139 10.71 -0.71 -11.32
N THR A 140 11.06 0.42 -10.71
CA THR A 140 12.45 0.78 -10.45
C THR A 140 13.12 -0.26 -9.55
N ALA A 141 12.45 -0.64 -8.45
CA ALA A 141 12.91 -1.70 -7.56
C ALA A 141 13.06 -3.04 -8.30
N ALA A 142 12.12 -3.41 -9.17
CA ALA A 142 12.20 -4.61 -10.01
C ALA A 142 13.50 -4.65 -10.84
N GLY A 143 13.83 -3.53 -11.47
CA GLY A 143 15.04 -3.41 -12.27
C GLY A 143 16.32 -3.52 -11.42
N ILE A 144 16.38 -2.79 -10.30
CA ILE A 144 17.53 -2.84 -9.38
C ILE A 144 17.72 -4.27 -8.87
N MET A 145 16.65 -4.92 -8.43
CA MET A 145 16.71 -6.31 -8.00
C MET A 145 17.23 -7.21 -9.11
N SER A 146 16.75 -7.08 -10.36
CA SER A 146 17.20 -7.92 -11.48
C SER A 146 18.71 -7.84 -11.76
N SER A 147 19.34 -6.70 -11.44
CA SER A 147 20.79 -6.52 -11.59
C SER A 147 21.61 -7.35 -10.60
N LEU A 148 21.01 -7.81 -9.50
CA LEU A 148 21.66 -8.73 -8.56
C LEU A 148 21.81 -10.17 -9.11
N TYR A 149 21.07 -10.52 -10.18
CA TYR A 149 21.00 -11.87 -10.73
C TYR A 149 21.77 -12.04 -12.03
N THR A 150 21.89 -10.95 -12.78
CA THR A 150 22.41 -10.99 -14.13
C THR A 150 23.68 -10.18 -14.22
N THR A 151 24.73 -10.76 -14.79
CA THR A 151 26.00 -10.08 -15.02
C THR A 151 25.94 -9.07 -16.17
N GLY A 152 24.80 -8.97 -16.87
CA GLY A 152 24.56 -8.03 -17.97
C GLY A 152 23.54 -6.95 -17.63
N ASN A 153 23.54 -5.84 -18.37
CA ASN A 153 22.60 -4.73 -18.17
C ASN A 153 21.21 -5.05 -18.77
N TYR A 154 20.47 -5.96 -18.14
CA TYR A 154 19.10 -6.36 -18.53
C TYR A 154 18.01 -5.68 -17.69
N MET A 155 18.37 -4.66 -16.92
CA MET A 155 17.46 -3.95 -16.03
C MET A 155 16.21 -3.44 -16.75
N GLY A 156 16.38 -2.78 -17.90
CA GLY A 156 15.25 -2.29 -18.71
C GLY A 156 14.37 -3.41 -19.27
N PHE A 157 14.95 -4.57 -19.61
CA PHE A 157 14.19 -5.72 -20.08
C PHE A 157 13.25 -6.24 -19.00
N TRP A 158 13.76 -6.44 -17.77
CA TRP A 158 12.94 -6.90 -16.65
C TRP A 158 11.84 -5.90 -16.28
N MET A 159 12.14 -4.60 -16.31
CA MET A 159 11.13 -3.54 -16.14
C MET A 159 10.00 -3.65 -17.17
N LEU A 160 10.32 -3.87 -18.44
CA LEU A 160 9.32 -4.05 -19.49
C LEU A 160 8.49 -5.31 -19.27
N CYS A 161 9.13 -6.41 -18.86
CA CYS A 161 8.46 -7.67 -18.60
C CYS A 161 7.45 -7.56 -17.45
N VAL A 162 7.84 -6.98 -16.31
CA VAL A 162 6.93 -6.83 -15.17
C VAL A 162 5.79 -5.86 -15.48
N LEU A 163 6.08 -4.72 -16.12
CA LEU A 163 5.05 -3.77 -16.53
C LEU A 163 4.09 -4.39 -17.57
N GLY A 164 4.63 -5.04 -18.59
CA GLY A 164 3.85 -5.70 -19.64
C GLY A 164 2.97 -6.82 -19.09
N ALA A 165 3.49 -7.64 -18.17
CA ALA A 165 2.72 -8.67 -17.50
C ALA A 165 1.57 -8.08 -16.66
N SER A 166 1.83 -7.03 -15.89
CA SER A 166 0.81 -6.36 -15.07
C SER A 166 -0.27 -5.66 -15.91
N ILE A 167 0.10 -5.07 -17.05
CA ILE A 167 -0.85 -4.55 -18.03
C ILE A 167 -1.70 -5.69 -18.60
N ALA A 168 -1.08 -6.81 -19.01
CA ALA A 168 -1.79 -7.96 -19.56
C ALA A 168 -2.82 -8.52 -18.57
N VAL A 169 -2.44 -8.65 -17.29
CA VAL A 169 -3.36 -9.07 -16.22
C VAL A 169 -4.56 -8.11 -16.13
N ASN A 170 -4.31 -6.79 -16.09
CA ASN A 170 -5.37 -5.78 -15.97
C ASN A 170 -6.26 -5.69 -17.22
N LEU A 171 -5.72 -5.98 -18.40
CA LEU A 171 -6.49 -6.05 -19.64
C LEU A 171 -7.34 -7.32 -19.71
N CYS A 172 -6.94 -8.42 -19.06
CA CYS A 172 -7.70 -9.69 -18.96
C CYS A 172 -8.85 -9.65 -17.93
N ARG A 173 -9.60 -8.54 -17.89
CA ARG A 173 -10.66 -8.30 -16.89
C ARG A 173 -11.81 -9.31 -16.98
N GLY A 174 -12.41 -9.58 -15.82
CA GLY A 174 -13.51 -10.55 -15.62
C GLY A 174 -13.14 -11.62 -14.59
N ARG A 175 -13.79 -12.78 -14.63
CA ARG A 175 -13.58 -13.90 -13.69
C ARG A 175 -12.12 -14.31 -13.47
N TRP A 176 -11.29 -14.24 -14.52
CA TRP A 176 -9.87 -14.59 -14.43
C TRP A 176 -9.07 -13.57 -13.63
N PHE A 177 -9.30 -12.28 -13.85
CA PHE A 177 -8.68 -11.21 -13.07
C PHE A 177 -8.95 -11.37 -11.57
N THR A 178 -10.20 -11.64 -11.20
CA THR A 178 -10.58 -11.85 -9.79
C THR A 178 -9.86 -13.04 -9.16
N LYS A 179 -9.73 -14.16 -9.90
CA LYS A 179 -8.98 -15.33 -9.41
C LYS A 179 -7.50 -15.03 -9.26
N LEU A 180 -6.90 -14.32 -10.21
CA LEU A 180 -5.50 -13.92 -10.16
C LEU A 180 -5.23 -12.98 -8.98
N GLU A 181 -6.05 -11.94 -8.80
CA GLU A 181 -5.92 -11.01 -7.66
C GLU A 181 -6.09 -11.71 -6.30
N PHE A 182 -6.96 -12.72 -6.22
CA PHE A 182 -7.06 -13.56 -5.02
C PHE A 182 -5.75 -14.33 -4.76
N CYS A 183 -5.19 -15.00 -5.77
CA CYS A 183 -3.92 -15.70 -5.65
C CYS A 183 -2.78 -14.74 -5.29
N PHE A 184 -2.75 -13.56 -5.91
CA PHE A 184 -1.80 -12.49 -5.66
C PHE A 184 -1.86 -11.99 -4.22
N ALA A 185 -3.07 -11.77 -3.68
CA ALA A 185 -3.26 -11.43 -2.27
C ALA A 185 -2.74 -12.53 -1.34
N ALA A 186 -3.03 -13.81 -1.66
CA ALA A 186 -2.56 -14.95 -0.87
C ALA A 186 -1.03 -15.05 -0.86
N THR A 187 -0.39 -14.90 -2.03
CA THR A 187 1.07 -14.92 -2.17
C THR A 187 1.71 -13.81 -1.33
N LYS A 188 1.21 -12.58 -1.38
CA LYS A 188 1.74 -11.45 -0.58
C LYS A 188 1.70 -11.74 0.92
N ILE A 189 0.55 -12.22 1.42
CA ILE A 189 0.40 -12.57 2.84
C ILE A 189 1.35 -13.72 3.22
N ALA A 190 1.44 -14.75 2.37
CA ALA A 190 2.34 -15.89 2.60
C ALA A 190 3.81 -15.47 2.61
N THR A 191 4.23 -14.57 1.72
CA THR A 191 5.61 -14.03 1.67
C THR A 191 5.96 -13.29 2.96
N VAL A 192 5.09 -12.39 3.45
CA VAL A 192 5.36 -11.65 4.70
C VAL A 192 5.36 -12.59 5.91
N ALA A 193 4.36 -13.48 6.00
CA ALA A 193 4.30 -14.45 7.10
C ALA A 193 5.52 -15.40 7.10
N GLY A 194 5.91 -15.89 5.92
CA GLY A 194 7.10 -16.73 5.74
C GLY A 194 8.38 -16.01 6.14
N ALA A 195 8.56 -14.75 5.72
CA ALA A 195 9.71 -13.93 6.10
C ALA A 195 9.80 -13.72 7.62
N ILE A 196 8.67 -13.47 8.29
CA ILE A 196 8.63 -13.36 9.77
C ILE A 196 9.05 -14.68 10.42
N LEU A 197 8.44 -15.80 10.01
CA LEU A 197 8.71 -17.11 10.62
C LEU A 197 10.16 -17.56 10.40
N LEU A 198 10.64 -17.47 9.16
CA LEU A 198 12.03 -17.80 8.82
C LEU A 198 13.01 -16.88 9.55
N GLY A 199 12.69 -15.58 9.67
CA GLY A 199 13.50 -14.64 10.41
C GLY A 199 13.58 -14.98 11.92
N ILE A 200 12.47 -15.40 12.54
CA ILE A 200 12.47 -15.86 13.94
C ILE A 200 13.35 -17.10 14.12
N VAL A 201 13.26 -18.06 13.19
CA VAL A 201 14.12 -19.26 13.19
C VAL A 201 15.60 -18.87 13.04
N TYR A 202 15.90 -17.94 12.13
CA TYR A 202 17.25 -17.41 11.91
C TYR A 202 17.82 -16.75 13.17
N ILE A 203 17.09 -15.82 13.78
CA ILE A 203 17.53 -15.11 15.00
C ILE A 203 17.74 -16.08 16.17
N SER A 204 17.00 -17.18 16.20
CA SER A 204 17.09 -18.22 17.23
C SER A 204 18.26 -19.19 17.04
N GLY A 205 18.99 -19.13 15.91
CA GLY A 205 20.08 -20.05 15.58
C GLY A 205 19.60 -21.40 15.06
N GLY A 206 18.44 -21.44 14.36
CA GLY A 206 17.85 -22.67 13.85
C GLY A 206 18.56 -23.30 12.64
N PHE A 207 19.57 -22.65 12.07
CA PHE A 207 20.29 -23.11 10.89
C PHE A 207 21.67 -23.70 11.24
N PRO A 208 22.07 -24.84 10.65
CA PRO A 208 23.42 -25.41 10.81
C PRO A 208 24.55 -24.42 10.54
N LYS A 209 25.56 -24.36 11.42
CA LYS A 209 26.72 -23.45 11.36
C LYS A 209 26.43 -21.95 11.62
N GLN A 210 25.22 -21.62 12.08
CA GLN A 210 24.87 -20.28 12.51
C GLN A 210 24.75 -20.22 14.04
N ASP A 211 25.30 -19.19 14.68
CA ASP A 211 25.12 -18.97 16.12
C ASP A 211 23.83 -18.17 16.41
N ARG A 212 23.36 -18.24 17.65
CA ARG A 212 22.15 -17.52 18.06
C ARG A 212 22.43 -16.02 18.11
N ILE A 213 21.72 -15.25 17.28
CA ILE A 213 21.80 -13.78 17.25
C ILE A 213 21.01 -13.18 18.42
N GLY A 214 19.74 -13.56 18.60
CA GLY A 214 18.86 -12.93 19.59
C GLY A 214 18.80 -11.41 19.42
N PHE A 215 19.04 -10.67 20.50
CA PHE A 215 19.04 -9.20 20.53
C PHE A 215 20.42 -8.58 20.29
N ARG A 216 21.40 -9.35 19.79
CA ARG A 216 22.79 -8.89 19.65
C ARG A 216 22.90 -7.53 18.97
N TYR A 217 22.26 -7.37 17.81
CA TYR A 217 22.32 -6.13 17.03
C TYR A 217 21.56 -4.93 17.62
N TRP A 218 20.66 -5.18 18.58
CA TRP A 218 20.00 -4.12 19.34
C TRP A 218 20.85 -3.63 20.51
N ILE A 219 21.84 -4.43 20.93
CA ILE A 219 22.78 -4.09 22.01
C ILE A 219 24.05 -3.48 21.42
N ASP A 220 24.61 -4.11 20.38
CA ASP A 220 25.82 -3.69 19.68
C ASP A 220 25.63 -3.91 18.16
N PRO A 221 25.65 -2.86 17.32
CA PRO A 221 26.05 -1.45 17.57
C PRO A 221 25.08 -0.61 18.42
N GLY A 222 23.87 -1.11 18.68
CA GLY A 222 22.92 -0.46 19.59
C GLY A 222 21.54 -0.19 18.99
N PRO A 223 20.61 0.35 19.81
CA PRO A 223 19.19 0.38 19.48
C PRO A 223 18.78 1.46 18.48
N PHE A 224 19.57 2.53 18.35
CA PHE A 224 19.32 3.66 17.46
C PHE A 224 20.63 4.00 16.75
N ASN A 225 20.53 4.43 15.49
CA ASN A 225 21.63 5.09 14.82
C ASN A 225 21.68 6.59 15.19
N GLN A 226 22.79 7.24 14.88
CA GLN A 226 22.92 8.70 14.88
C GLN A 226 22.78 9.21 13.45
N PHE A 227 21.72 9.97 13.17
CA PHE A 227 21.49 10.52 11.84
C PHE A 227 22.51 11.62 11.51
N ASP A 228 23.10 11.56 10.31
CA ASP A 228 24.12 12.50 9.82
C ASP A 228 25.27 12.75 10.82
N ASP A 229 25.69 11.71 11.55
CA ASP A 229 26.74 11.77 12.57
C ASP A 229 26.47 12.79 13.71
N ILE A 230 25.22 13.24 13.86
CA ILE A 230 24.81 14.16 14.94
C ILE A 230 24.77 13.36 16.26
N PRO A 231 25.58 13.69 17.28
CA PRO A 231 25.62 12.88 18.49
C PRO A 231 24.41 13.12 19.42
N GLY A 232 24.20 12.18 20.34
CA GLY A 232 23.30 12.33 21.47
C GLY A 232 21.83 12.03 21.17
N ALA A 233 20.92 12.67 21.91
CA ALA A 233 19.47 12.43 21.76
C ALA A 233 18.90 13.03 20.47
N GLN A 234 19.50 14.12 19.99
CA GLN A 234 19.05 14.80 18.77
C GLN A 234 19.26 13.92 17.53
N GLY A 235 20.45 13.34 17.36
CA GLY A 235 20.72 12.43 16.23
C GLY A 235 19.82 11.20 16.23
N ARG A 236 19.56 10.60 17.41
CA ARG A 236 18.61 9.48 17.55
C ARG A 236 17.17 9.87 17.21
N PHE A 237 16.73 11.08 17.57
CA PHE A 237 15.41 11.57 17.21
C PHE A 237 15.30 11.77 15.68
N LEU A 238 16.32 12.38 15.07
CA LEU A 238 16.37 12.57 13.61
C LEU A 238 16.43 11.24 12.87
N ALA A 239 17.14 10.26 13.40
CA ALA A 239 17.21 8.88 12.89
C ALA A 239 15.82 8.22 12.89
N PHE A 240 15.09 8.31 14.01
CA PHE A 240 13.69 7.86 14.05
C PHE A 240 12.81 8.63 13.04
N TRP A 241 12.98 9.95 12.96
CA TRP A 241 12.16 10.81 12.11
C TRP A 241 12.35 10.55 10.62
N SER A 242 13.59 10.29 10.18
CA SER A 242 13.91 10.01 8.77
C SER A 242 13.18 8.76 8.25
N VAL A 243 12.94 7.79 9.12
CA VAL A 243 12.22 6.55 8.80
C VAL A 243 10.74 6.80 8.48
N LEU A 244 10.10 7.81 9.07
CA LEU A 244 8.66 8.04 8.91
C LEU A 244 8.22 8.20 7.46
N GLY A 245 9.06 8.83 6.62
CA GLY A 245 8.79 8.98 5.19
C GLY A 245 8.66 7.62 4.48
N HIS A 246 9.61 6.73 4.73
CA HIS A 246 9.58 5.37 4.19
C HIS A 246 8.35 4.59 4.71
N VAL A 247 8.07 4.68 6.01
CA VAL A 247 6.93 3.99 6.62
C VAL A 247 5.58 4.46 6.08
N ALA A 248 5.43 5.75 5.78
CA ALA A 248 4.22 6.25 5.13
C ALA A 248 3.99 5.59 3.77
N PHE A 249 5.06 5.41 2.97
CA PHE A 249 5.00 4.69 1.70
C PHE A 249 4.58 3.23 1.89
N THR A 250 5.12 2.52 2.88
CA THR A 250 4.78 1.10 3.10
C THR A 250 3.31 0.87 3.48
N HIS A 251 2.63 1.90 4.02
CA HIS A 251 1.23 1.86 4.45
C HIS A 251 0.23 2.37 3.41
N GLN A 252 0.67 2.74 2.21
CA GLN A 252 -0.20 3.24 1.15
C GLN A 252 -1.37 2.29 0.85
N GLY A 253 -2.54 2.88 0.55
CA GLY A 253 -3.71 2.14 0.07
C GLY A 253 -4.53 1.48 1.17
N THR A 254 -4.15 1.62 2.44
CA THR A 254 -4.88 1.02 3.58
C THR A 254 -6.38 1.41 3.58
N GLU A 255 -6.71 2.60 3.09
CA GLU A 255 -8.06 3.13 2.89
C GLU A 255 -8.94 2.25 1.99
N ILE A 256 -8.36 1.47 1.07
CA ILE A 256 -9.08 0.55 0.19
C ILE A 256 -9.86 -0.51 0.99
N ILE A 257 -9.40 -0.88 2.20
CA ILE A 257 -10.10 -1.83 3.08
C ILE A 257 -11.48 -1.31 3.48
N VAL A 258 -11.60 0.00 3.76
CA VAL A 258 -12.89 0.62 4.08
C VAL A 258 -13.76 0.70 2.83
N LEU A 259 -13.20 1.09 1.68
CA LEU A 259 -13.93 1.15 0.41
C LEU A 259 -14.49 -0.21 -0.01
N ALA A 260 -13.70 -1.27 0.16
CA ALA A 260 -14.10 -2.64 -0.08
C ALA A 260 -15.26 -3.09 0.84
N ALA A 261 -15.23 -2.66 2.10
CA ALA A 261 -16.30 -2.97 3.05
C ALA A 261 -17.62 -2.24 2.73
N ILE A 262 -17.58 -1.12 2.01
CA ILE A 262 -18.78 -0.39 1.56
C ILE A 262 -19.63 -1.19 0.60
N GLU A 263 -18.99 -2.03 -0.22
CA GLU A 263 -19.66 -2.89 -1.19
C GLU A 263 -20.36 -4.10 -0.56
N THR A 264 -20.41 -4.19 0.78
CA THR A 264 -20.99 -5.31 1.52
C THR A 264 -22.26 -4.92 2.27
N GLU A 265 -23.16 -5.89 2.48
CA GLU A 265 -24.36 -5.66 3.28
C GLU A 265 -24.02 -5.40 4.76
N ASN A 266 -24.79 -4.50 5.40
CA ASN A 266 -24.69 -4.14 6.82
C ASN A 266 -23.38 -3.44 7.24
N LEU A 267 -23.15 -2.23 6.71
CA LEU A 267 -21.99 -1.36 6.99
C LEU A 267 -21.65 -1.24 8.49
N ARG A 268 -22.66 -1.04 9.36
CA ARG A 268 -22.48 -0.90 10.82
C ARG A 268 -21.75 -2.09 11.47
N LYS A 269 -21.84 -3.29 10.90
CA LYS A 269 -21.16 -4.49 11.42
C LYS A 269 -19.86 -4.78 10.67
N LYS A 270 -19.77 -4.40 9.39
CA LYS A 270 -18.65 -4.76 8.52
C LYS A 270 -17.49 -3.77 8.60
N ILE A 271 -17.79 -2.47 8.67
CA ILE A 271 -16.78 -1.42 8.76
C ILE A 271 -15.93 -1.53 10.05
N PRO A 272 -16.51 -1.73 11.26
CA PRO A 272 -15.68 -1.92 12.46
C PRO A 272 -14.77 -3.14 12.39
N LYS A 273 -15.22 -4.24 11.76
CA LYS A 273 -14.39 -5.44 11.53
C LYS A 273 -13.25 -5.15 10.55
N ALA A 274 -13.52 -4.35 9.52
CA ALA A 274 -12.51 -3.89 8.58
C ALA A 274 -11.43 -3.05 9.27
N ILE A 275 -11.83 -2.12 10.14
CA ILE A 275 -10.93 -1.31 10.97
C ILE A 275 -10.10 -2.20 11.92
N GLN A 276 -10.71 -3.19 12.57
CA GLN A 276 -9.98 -4.15 13.42
C GLN A 276 -8.94 -4.94 12.64
N ALA A 277 -9.26 -5.38 11.42
CA ALA A 277 -8.28 -6.08 10.57
C ALA A 277 -7.08 -5.20 10.20
N VAL A 278 -7.27 -3.87 10.07
CA VAL A 278 -6.15 -2.93 9.89
C VAL A 278 -5.21 -2.94 11.10
N ILE A 279 -5.73 -2.97 12.33
CA ILE A 279 -4.90 -3.06 13.54
C ILE A 279 -4.08 -4.36 13.51
N TYR A 280 -4.72 -5.51 13.27
CA TYR A 280 -4.01 -6.79 13.19
C TYR A 280 -2.94 -6.77 12.10
N ARG A 281 -3.24 -6.16 10.95
CA ARG A 281 -2.28 -5.99 9.85
C ARG A 281 -1.08 -5.13 10.28
N ILE A 282 -1.30 -3.97 10.90
CA ILE A 282 -0.23 -3.08 11.37
C ILE A 282 0.62 -3.80 12.42
N SER A 283 0.01 -4.41 13.43
CA SER A 283 0.74 -5.04 14.53
C SER A 283 1.54 -6.27 14.08
N ILE A 284 0.95 -7.16 13.26
CA ILE A 284 1.58 -8.43 12.89
C ILE A 284 2.49 -8.25 11.68
N PHE A 285 1.98 -7.69 10.58
CA PHE A 285 2.71 -7.67 9.31
C PHE A 285 3.69 -6.50 9.19
N TYR A 286 3.40 -5.34 9.79
CA TYR A 286 4.30 -4.19 9.72
C TYR A 286 5.24 -4.16 10.92
N VAL A 287 4.71 -3.98 12.13
CA VAL A 287 5.53 -3.90 13.35
C VAL A 287 6.26 -5.22 13.62
N GLY A 288 5.57 -6.36 13.48
CA GLY A 288 6.17 -7.68 13.68
C GLY A 288 7.30 -7.98 12.70
N SER A 289 7.09 -7.76 11.39
CA SER A 289 8.15 -7.98 10.40
C SER A 289 9.33 -7.05 10.60
N MET A 290 9.11 -5.77 10.91
CA MET A 290 10.18 -4.80 11.11
C MET A 290 10.96 -5.04 12.40
N THR A 291 10.30 -5.58 13.43
CA THR A 291 10.98 -6.04 14.65
C THR A 291 11.94 -7.19 14.32
N VAL A 292 11.49 -8.16 13.52
CA VAL A 292 12.35 -9.24 13.02
C VAL A 292 13.47 -8.67 12.15
N ALA A 293 13.16 -7.79 11.20
CA ALA A 293 14.14 -7.16 10.31
C ALA A 293 15.28 -6.46 11.08
N GLY A 294 14.94 -5.69 12.12
CA GLY A 294 15.93 -5.02 12.95
C GLY A 294 16.78 -5.97 13.82
N LEU A 295 16.34 -7.21 14.03
CA LEU A 295 17.10 -8.24 14.74
C LEU A 295 17.99 -9.07 13.81
N LEU A 296 17.70 -9.08 12.51
CA LEU A 296 18.39 -9.93 11.54
C LEU A 296 19.82 -9.46 11.22
N VAL A 297 20.02 -8.15 11.13
CA VAL A 297 21.29 -7.55 10.66
C VAL A 297 21.60 -6.29 11.48
N ALA A 298 22.88 -6.01 11.72
CA ALA A 298 23.33 -4.78 12.34
C ALA A 298 22.99 -3.56 11.47
N HIS A 299 22.53 -2.46 12.07
CA HIS A 299 22.16 -1.26 11.30
C HIS A 299 23.35 -0.58 10.62
N ASN A 300 24.57 -0.80 11.11
CA ASN A 300 25.82 -0.29 10.52
C ASN A 300 26.48 -1.30 9.55
N TYR A 301 25.76 -2.35 9.13
CA TYR A 301 26.29 -3.35 8.23
C TYR A 301 26.41 -2.79 6.80
N THR A 302 27.60 -2.87 6.22
CA THR A 302 27.91 -2.26 4.90
C THR A 302 27.05 -2.81 3.77
N ALA A 303 26.52 -4.03 3.88
CA ALA A 303 25.60 -4.56 2.87
C ALA A 303 24.23 -3.84 2.85
N LEU A 304 23.87 -3.09 3.89
CA LEU A 304 22.69 -2.21 3.86
C LEU A 304 22.91 -1.01 2.92
N GLU A 305 24.16 -0.55 2.78
CA GLU A 305 24.55 0.53 1.88
C GLU A 305 24.82 0.04 0.46
N SER A 306 25.36 -1.18 0.31
CA SER A 306 25.80 -1.68 -0.99
C SER A 306 25.63 -3.20 -1.15
N ALA A 307 24.41 -3.73 -0.96
CA ALA A 307 24.10 -5.11 -1.34
C ALA A 307 24.41 -5.31 -2.84
N GLY A 308 25.52 -5.97 -3.17
CA GLY A 308 25.97 -6.16 -4.56
C GLY A 308 26.31 -4.86 -5.32
N GLY A 309 26.63 -3.77 -4.62
CA GLY A 309 26.81 -2.43 -5.23
C GLY A 309 25.50 -1.68 -5.53
N ALA A 310 24.36 -2.22 -5.08
CA ALA A 310 23.06 -1.60 -5.23
C ALA A 310 22.75 -0.65 -4.06
N GLY A 311 22.56 -1.18 -2.86
CA GLY A 311 21.96 -0.41 -1.75
C GLY A 311 20.44 -0.25 -1.91
N GLY A 312 19.79 0.37 -0.93
CA GLY A 312 18.40 0.85 -1.01
C GLY A 312 17.35 -0.22 -1.33
N ALA A 313 16.74 -0.13 -2.52
CA ALA A 313 15.62 -0.98 -2.97
C ALA A 313 15.94 -2.47 -2.95
N ALA A 314 17.22 -2.83 -3.09
CA ALA A 314 17.68 -4.21 -3.13
C ALA A 314 18.48 -4.62 -1.87
N ALA A 315 18.40 -3.85 -0.79
CA ALA A 315 19.14 -4.13 0.46
C ALA A 315 18.22 -4.46 1.64
N SER A 316 17.18 -5.28 1.43
CA SER A 316 16.28 -5.72 2.52
C SER A 316 17.04 -6.53 3.59
N PRO A 317 16.88 -6.27 4.91
CA PRO A 317 17.52 -7.06 5.97
C PRO A 317 17.16 -8.55 5.91
N PHE A 318 15.93 -8.88 5.48
CA PHE A 318 15.51 -10.26 5.24
C PHE A 318 16.34 -10.91 4.14
N MET A 319 16.52 -10.22 3.02
CA MET A 319 17.27 -10.75 1.89
C MET A 319 18.76 -10.88 2.24
N ILE A 320 19.34 -9.92 2.96
CA ILE A 320 20.73 -9.96 3.42
C ILE A 320 20.95 -11.16 4.37
N ALA A 321 20.05 -11.37 5.33
CA ALA A 321 20.15 -12.47 6.27
C ALA A 321 20.02 -13.84 5.57
N PHE A 322 19.05 -14.01 4.67
CA PHE A 322 18.88 -15.28 3.97
C PHE A 322 19.98 -15.53 2.93
N TYR A 323 20.53 -14.49 2.29
CA TYR A 323 21.72 -14.63 1.44
C TYR A 323 22.93 -15.18 2.23
N SER A 324 23.09 -14.75 3.49
CA SER A 324 24.20 -15.20 4.35
C SER A 324 24.11 -16.67 4.75
N LEU A 325 22.94 -17.31 4.61
CA LEU A 325 22.76 -18.74 4.90
C LEU A 325 23.41 -19.67 3.87
N ASN A 326 23.90 -19.13 2.75
CA ASN A 326 24.35 -19.85 1.55
C ASN A 326 24.96 -21.25 1.82
N TYR A 327 24.09 -22.27 1.78
CA TYR A 327 24.45 -23.68 1.85
C TYR A 327 24.95 -24.15 0.49
N GLY A 328 26.16 -23.75 0.10
CA GLY A 328 26.99 -24.46 -0.90
C GLY A 328 26.51 -24.57 -2.36
N ASP A 329 25.23 -24.45 -2.67
CA ASP A 329 24.69 -24.58 -4.03
C ASP A 329 23.89 -23.32 -4.42
N THR A 330 24.38 -22.66 -5.46
CA THR A 330 23.82 -21.45 -6.09
C THR A 330 22.36 -21.55 -6.54
N THR A 331 21.76 -22.74 -6.48
CA THR A 331 20.41 -23.06 -6.96
C THR A 331 19.30 -22.60 -6.00
N ASP A 332 19.54 -22.60 -4.68
CA ASP A 332 18.54 -22.18 -3.68
C ASP A 332 18.39 -20.66 -3.61
N LEU A 333 19.47 -19.92 -3.84
CA LEU A 333 19.47 -18.47 -3.95
C LEU A 333 18.58 -17.99 -5.12
N VAL A 334 18.59 -18.71 -6.24
CA VAL A 334 17.79 -18.36 -7.42
C VAL A 334 16.29 -18.49 -7.12
N VAL A 335 15.86 -19.45 -6.29
CA VAL A 335 14.44 -19.69 -6.00
C VAL A 335 13.84 -18.61 -5.08
N GLU A 336 14.54 -18.23 -4.02
CA GLU A 336 14.03 -17.29 -3.01
C GLU A 336 13.93 -15.86 -3.56
N LEU A 337 14.91 -15.47 -4.36
CA LEU A 337 14.99 -14.16 -4.99
C LEU A 337 14.05 -14.10 -6.23
N THR A 338 13.91 -15.20 -7.02
CA THR A 338 12.87 -15.28 -8.08
C THR A 338 11.45 -15.12 -7.52
N ALA A 339 11.17 -15.61 -6.30
CA ALA A 339 9.89 -15.39 -5.65
C ALA A 339 9.62 -13.89 -5.36
N VAL A 340 10.66 -13.11 -5.04
CA VAL A 340 10.55 -11.65 -4.83
C VAL A 340 10.25 -10.92 -6.14
N ILE A 341 10.91 -11.27 -7.25
CA ILE A 341 10.61 -10.66 -8.56
C ILE A 341 9.20 -11.04 -9.04
N ILE A 342 8.80 -12.30 -8.87
CA ILE A 342 7.44 -12.77 -9.20
C ILE A 342 6.40 -12.04 -8.34
N SER A 343 6.73 -11.66 -7.10
CA SER A 343 5.83 -10.93 -6.21
C SER A 343 5.54 -9.47 -6.63
N LEU A 344 6.34 -8.90 -7.55
CA LEU A 344 6.15 -7.53 -8.05
C LEU A 344 4.98 -7.40 -9.02
N ILE A 345 4.74 -8.40 -9.88
CA ILE A 345 3.60 -8.40 -10.82
C ILE A 345 2.27 -8.21 -10.06
N PRO A 346 1.99 -8.95 -8.97
CA PRO A 346 0.88 -8.71 -8.05
C PRO A 346 0.75 -7.27 -7.54
N VAL A 347 1.85 -6.60 -7.20
CA VAL A 347 1.83 -5.23 -6.64
C VAL A 347 1.52 -4.23 -7.75
N LEU A 348 2.24 -4.31 -8.88
CA LEU A 348 2.04 -3.48 -10.05
C LEU A 348 0.63 -3.62 -10.63
N SER A 349 0.07 -4.85 -10.62
CA SER A 349 -1.31 -5.10 -11.03
C SER A 349 -2.31 -4.33 -10.17
N SER A 350 -2.16 -4.37 -8.85
CA SER A 350 -3.03 -3.64 -7.91
C SER A 350 -2.95 -2.12 -8.12
N HIS A 351 -1.76 -1.55 -8.39
CA HIS A 351 -1.61 -0.12 -8.68
C HIS A 351 -2.24 0.30 -10.01
N LEU A 352 -2.06 -0.48 -11.08
CA LEU A 352 -2.73 -0.21 -12.36
C LEU A 352 -4.25 -0.27 -12.23
N TYR A 353 -4.75 -1.27 -11.49
CA TYR A 353 -6.18 -1.40 -11.21
C TYR A 353 -6.70 -0.20 -10.44
N ALA A 354 -6.11 0.10 -9.27
CA ALA A 354 -6.51 1.21 -8.41
C ALA A 354 -6.43 2.56 -9.13
N GLY A 355 -5.32 2.84 -9.83
CA GLY A 355 -5.15 4.08 -10.60
C GLY A 355 -6.23 4.24 -11.68
N SER A 356 -6.56 3.16 -12.41
CA SER A 356 -7.61 3.21 -13.42
C SER A 356 -9.01 3.44 -12.84
N GLU A 357 -9.32 2.86 -11.68
CA GLU A 357 -10.61 3.04 -10.99
C GLU A 357 -10.73 4.44 -10.37
N VAL A 358 -9.64 5.04 -9.87
CA VAL A 358 -9.63 6.43 -9.39
C VAL A 358 -9.90 7.41 -10.53
N LEU A 359 -9.23 7.23 -11.68
CA LEU A 359 -9.50 8.05 -12.88
C LEU A 359 -10.93 7.90 -13.39
N PHE A 360 -11.46 6.68 -13.37
CA PHE A 360 -12.86 6.43 -13.67
C PHE A 360 -13.79 7.13 -12.67
N SER A 361 -13.48 7.06 -11.38
CA SER A 361 -14.25 7.70 -10.30
C SER A 361 -14.25 9.22 -10.42
N LEU A 362 -13.12 9.83 -10.81
CA LEU A 362 -13.02 11.26 -11.09
C LEU A 362 -13.89 11.72 -12.27
N TYR A 363 -13.92 10.94 -13.36
CA TYR A 363 -14.82 11.23 -14.48
C TYR A 363 -16.28 11.03 -14.08
N TYR A 364 -16.52 9.97 -13.31
CA TYR A 364 -17.85 9.55 -12.89
C TYR A 364 -18.50 10.57 -11.95
N TYR A 365 -17.70 11.10 -11.03
CA TYR A 365 -18.11 12.17 -10.15
C TYR A 365 -18.35 13.45 -10.99
N GLU A 366 -19.58 13.94 -10.94
CA GLU A 366 -20.02 15.12 -11.69
C GLU A 366 -20.64 16.13 -10.72
N ASN A 367 -20.09 17.34 -10.69
CA ASN A 367 -20.63 18.48 -9.95
C ASN A 367 -21.33 19.46 -10.91
N GLU A 368 -21.68 20.66 -10.42
CA GLU A 368 -22.35 21.69 -11.24
C GLU A 368 -21.51 22.14 -12.43
N THR A 369 -20.18 22.09 -12.32
CA THR A 369 -19.23 22.46 -13.38
C THR A 369 -18.89 21.31 -14.34
N GLY A 370 -19.43 20.10 -14.10
CA GLY A 370 -19.19 18.92 -14.91
C GLY A 370 -18.29 17.87 -14.23
N PRO A 371 -17.78 16.89 -14.99
CA PRO A 371 -16.92 15.83 -14.45
C PRO A 371 -15.52 16.36 -14.10
N LEU A 372 -14.90 15.80 -13.04
CA LEU A 372 -13.57 16.23 -12.57
C LEU A 372 -12.41 15.67 -13.42
N ALA A 373 -12.71 14.75 -14.35
CA ALA A 373 -11.74 14.25 -15.31
C ALA A 373 -12.32 14.13 -16.73
N PRO A 374 -11.48 14.16 -17.77
CA PRO A 374 -11.87 13.98 -19.16
C PRO A 374 -12.67 12.70 -19.46
N ARG A 375 -13.56 12.78 -20.45
CA ARG A 375 -14.42 11.66 -20.90
C ARG A 375 -13.68 10.42 -21.37
N CYS A 376 -12.40 10.53 -21.76
CA CYS A 376 -11.62 9.37 -22.19
C CYS A 376 -11.47 8.32 -21.07
N PHE A 377 -11.45 8.72 -19.80
CA PHE A 377 -11.33 7.82 -18.66
C PHE A 377 -12.58 6.96 -18.40
N SER A 378 -13.71 7.30 -19.02
CA SER A 378 -14.92 6.48 -18.96
C SER A 378 -14.89 5.27 -19.88
N ARG A 379 -13.91 5.19 -20.79
CA ARG A 379 -13.88 4.18 -21.86
C ARG A 379 -13.50 2.81 -21.29
N ARG A 380 -14.37 1.83 -21.55
CA ARG A 380 -14.19 0.43 -21.17
C ARG A 380 -14.02 -0.44 -22.41
N ALA A 381 -13.14 -1.42 -22.34
CA ALA A 381 -13.05 -2.49 -23.32
C ALA A 381 -14.29 -3.40 -23.23
N ARG A 382 -14.47 -4.31 -24.20
CA ARG A 382 -15.62 -5.22 -24.26
C ARG A 382 -15.75 -6.12 -23.01
N ASN A 383 -14.64 -6.43 -22.36
CA ASN A 383 -14.56 -7.20 -21.12
C ASN A 383 -14.65 -6.32 -19.84
N GLY A 384 -14.91 -5.02 -19.99
CA GLY A 384 -15.04 -4.07 -18.88
C GLY A 384 -13.75 -3.37 -18.46
N ALA A 385 -12.60 -3.67 -19.06
CA ALA A 385 -11.31 -3.08 -18.66
C ALA A 385 -11.22 -1.58 -18.97
N LEU A 386 -10.80 -0.78 -18.00
CA LEU A 386 -10.60 0.67 -18.13
C LEU A 386 -9.27 0.96 -18.85
N PHE A 387 -9.15 0.52 -20.11
CA PHE A 387 -7.89 0.47 -20.85
C PHE A 387 -7.21 1.85 -21.00
N VAL A 388 -7.98 2.95 -21.03
CA VAL A 388 -7.42 4.31 -21.08
C VAL A 388 -6.76 4.67 -19.75
N GLY A 389 -7.42 4.38 -18.62
CA GLY A 389 -6.86 4.62 -17.28
C GLY A 389 -5.65 3.74 -16.99
N ILE A 390 -5.72 2.46 -17.39
CA ILE A 390 -4.59 1.53 -17.32
C ILE A 390 -3.41 2.07 -18.15
N GLY A 391 -3.66 2.46 -19.41
CA GLY A 391 -2.63 2.97 -20.31
C GLY A 391 -1.96 4.24 -19.78
N ILE A 392 -2.73 5.22 -19.31
CA ILE A 392 -2.19 6.48 -18.78
C ILE A 392 -1.37 6.24 -17.49
N THR A 393 -1.84 5.36 -16.61
CA THR A 393 -1.09 4.99 -15.39
C THR A 393 0.19 4.22 -15.75
N ALA A 394 0.13 3.32 -16.74
CA ALA A 394 1.28 2.56 -17.22
C ALA A 394 2.35 3.43 -17.89
N VAL A 395 1.97 4.50 -18.58
CA VAL A 395 2.91 5.47 -19.16
C VAL A 395 3.77 6.12 -18.07
N PHE A 396 3.20 6.43 -16.90
CA PHE A 396 4.00 6.91 -15.77
C PHE A 396 5.02 5.86 -15.30
N GLY A 397 4.65 4.58 -15.32
CA GLY A 397 5.58 3.48 -15.03
C GLY A 397 6.83 3.45 -15.93
N LEU A 398 6.75 4.00 -17.15
CA LEU A 398 7.92 4.13 -18.04
C LEU A 398 8.97 5.13 -17.53
N LEU A 399 8.61 6.03 -16.60
CA LEU A 399 9.58 6.91 -15.94
C LEU A 399 10.63 6.12 -15.15
N ALA A 400 10.34 4.87 -14.76
CA ALA A 400 11.31 3.99 -14.11
C ALA A 400 12.57 3.78 -14.96
N TYR A 401 12.49 3.88 -16.29
CA TYR A 401 13.64 3.75 -17.18
C TYR A 401 14.73 4.80 -16.94
N ILE A 402 14.45 5.90 -16.26
CA ILE A 402 15.47 6.88 -15.85
C ILE A 402 16.58 6.19 -15.03
N SER A 403 16.23 5.18 -14.24
CA SER A 403 17.17 4.40 -13.43
C SER A 403 18.07 3.45 -14.22
N THR A 404 17.77 3.16 -15.50
CA THR A 404 18.62 2.31 -16.36
C THR A 404 19.88 3.00 -16.84
N LYS A 405 19.95 4.33 -16.72
CA LYS A 405 21.09 5.13 -17.12
C LYS A 405 22.05 5.33 -15.95
N GLY A 406 23.32 4.95 -16.13
CA GLY A 406 24.38 5.22 -15.16
C GLY A 406 24.69 4.03 -14.26
N SER A 407 25.01 4.30 -13.00
CA SER A 407 25.36 3.29 -11.99
C SER A 407 24.14 2.78 -11.23
N LEU A 408 24.28 1.64 -10.55
CA LEU A 408 23.23 1.07 -9.71
C LEU A 408 22.92 1.97 -8.48
N GLN A 409 23.90 2.72 -8.00
CA GLN A 409 23.69 3.77 -7.00
C GLN A 409 22.71 4.84 -7.49
N ARG A 410 22.88 5.32 -8.74
CA ARG A 410 21.94 6.27 -9.35
C ARG A 410 20.54 5.67 -9.50
N ALA A 411 20.44 4.38 -9.79
CA ALA A 411 19.15 3.71 -9.82
C ALA A 411 18.45 3.75 -8.46
N ASN A 412 19.20 3.57 -7.36
CA ASN A 412 18.67 3.70 -6.00
C ASN A 412 18.29 5.13 -5.63
N GLU A 413 19.07 6.13 -6.03
CA GLU A 413 18.66 7.54 -5.87
C GLU A 413 17.32 7.82 -6.57
N VAL A 414 17.12 7.27 -7.76
CA VAL A 414 15.85 7.38 -8.51
C VAL A 414 14.71 6.67 -7.77
N TYR A 415 14.96 5.47 -7.22
CA TYR A 415 14.01 4.75 -6.39
C TYR A 415 13.61 5.57 -5.15
N GLU A 416 14.58 6.09 -4.39
CA GLU A 416 14.37 6.91 -3.20
C GLU A 416 13.55 8.15 -3.53
N HIS A 417 13.86 8.82 -4.64
CA HIS A 417 13.13 10.01 -5.07
C HIS A 417 11.66 9.69 -5.38
N PHE A 418 11.38 8.63 -6.13
CA PHE A 418 10.00 8.20 -6.42
C PHE A 418 9.26 7.74 -5.16
N SER A 419 9.93 7.00 -4.28
CA SER A 419 9.39 6.57 -2.99
C SER A 419 8.99 7.75 -2.11
N ARG A 420 9.88 8.74 -1.94
CA ARG A 420 9.60 9.96 -1.17
C ARG A 420 8.45 10.79 -1.76
N MET A 421 8.36 10.90 -3.09
CA MET A 421 7.23 11.56 -3.75
C MET A 421 5.91 10.82 -3.50
N SER A 422 5.94 9.48 -3.52
CA SER A 422 4.78 8.67 -3.14
C SER A 422 4.37 8.93 -1.69
N SER A 423 5.31 8.89 -0.74
CA SER A 423 5.04 9.16 0.67
C SER A 423 4.33 10.50 0.88
N ILE A 424 4.81 11.57 0.25
CA ILE A 424 4.20 12.90 0.35
C ILE A 424 2.77 12.88 -0.18
N SER A 425 2.54 12.27 -1.35
CA SER A 425 1.21 12.17 -1.96
C SER A 425 0.23 11.38 -1.08
N VAL A 426 0.68 10.29 -0.46
CA VAL A 426 -0.11 9.48 0.46
C VAL A 426 -0.44 10.26 1.74
N LEU A 427 0.55 10.95 2.33
CA LEU A 427 0.31 11.80 3.50
C LEU A 427 -0.68 12.93 3.22
N MET A 428 -0.63 13.55 2.04
CA MET A 428 -1.62 14.55 1.60
C MET A 428 -3.03 13.95 1.46
N THR A 429 -3.12 12.70 1.00
CA THR A 429 -4.39 11.95 0.93
C THR A 429 -4.95 11.74 2.34
N TRP A 430 -4.14 11.25 3.28
CA TRP A 430 -4.59 11.00 4.65
C TRP A 430 -4.95 12.29 5.40
N TRP A 431 -4.16 13.34 5.22
CA TRP A 431 -4.47 14.67 5.75
C TRP A 431 -5.83 15.16 5.26
N SER A 432 -6.12 15.01 3.95
CA SER A 432 -7.41 15.40 3.39
C SER A 432 -8.57 14.58 3.96
N ILE A 433 -8.40 13.26 4.16
CA ILE A 433 -9.43 12.41 4.78
C ILE A 433 -9.73 12.89 6.21
N LEU A 434 -8.70 13.19 6.99
CA LEU A 434 -8.85 13.69 8.36
C LEU A 434 -9.50 15.08 8.40
N LEU A 435 -9.12 15.98 7.48
CA LEU A 435 -9.73 17.30 7.34
C LEU A 435 -11.23 17.17 7.05
N VAL A 436 -11.60 16.33 6.09
CA VAL A 436 -13.00 16.07 5.75
C VAL A 436 -13.76 15.50 6.93
N SER A 437 -13.16 14.56 7.68
CA SER A 437 -13.76 14.00 8.89
C SER A 437 -14.07 15.07 9.94
N PHE A 438 -13.16 16.03 10.14
CA PHE A 438 -13.40 17.17 11.03
C PHE A 438 -14.65 17.97 10.61
N PHE A 439 -14.79 18.29 9.32
CA PHE A 439 -15.97 19.02 8.83
C PHE A 439 -17.26 18.20 8.95
N VAL A 440 -17.23 16.92 8.59
CA VAL A 440 -18.39 16.01 8.73
C VAL A 440 -18.88 15.97 10.18
N LEU A 441 -17.97 15.78 11.13
CA LEU A 441 -18.31 15.72 12.55
C LEU A 441 -18.80 17.07 13.08
N SER A 442 -18.17 18.17 12.68
CA SER A 442 -18.62 19.52 13.08
C SER A 442 -20.04 19.83 12.59
N SER A 443 -20.36 19.47 11.34
CA SER A 443 -21.68 19.66 10.75
C SER A 443 -22.78 18.74 11.30
N SER A 444 -22.39 17.69 12.03
CA SER A 444 -23.33 16.77 12.68
C SER A 444 -23.71 17.21 14.11
N ILE A 445 -22.95 18.15 14.69
CA ILE A 445 -23.14 18.67 16.06
C ILE A 445 -23.98 19.96 16.06
N THR A 446 -23.94 20.73 14.98
CA THR A 446 -24.83 21.88 14.71
C THR A 446 -26.08 21.46 13.98
#